data_AF-A0A949MU45-F1
#
_entry.id   AF-A0A949MU45-F1
#
_cell.length_a   1.000
_cell.length_b   1.000
_cell.length_c   1.000
_cell.angle_alpha   90.00
_cell.angle_beta   90.00
_cell.angle_gamma   90.00
#
_symmetry.space_group_name_H-M   'P 1'
#
loop_
_entity.id
_entity.type
_entity.pdbx_description
1 polymer ?
#
loop_
_entity_poly.entity_id
_entity_poly.type
_entity_poly.pdbx_seq_one_letter_code
_entity_poly.pdbx_strand_id
1 'polypeptide(L)'
;SALASASVAVSGLDSAQIASRTIAPIVQSLQMLEANNQADNQATVYDLQSERGDEIDSNFTGYPLRGSARVARQADRSWVSETEMIGGRIPAILHQTRVPEQTINQGSIIAAPKVDTIVKTPFGDVNIKAKSLVLVMAFRRGLAVYNLHDTCKNAVVISAGNKALVVSPGRSAIVSADTVGYFEEINPAQLVCYGERSEVMLGQGLKAFHADFSLPSAINAVPALRQMLVSGDGEAKRISSDLLKTTSILMQLNGGWGNCRQVLKPEMAAFNQ
;
A
#
# COMPACT_ATOMS: atom_id res chain seq x y z
N SER A 1 -64.55 18.77 22.35
CA SER A 1 -63.09 18.93 22.42
C SER A 1 -62.56 18.89 21.01
N ALA A 2 -62.15 20.03 20.46
CA ALA A 2 -61.86 20.23 19.05
C ALA A 2 -60.36 20.01 18.76
N LEU A 3 -60.06 19.19 17.76
CA LEU A 3 -58.71 18.99 17.23
C LEU A 3 -58.50 19.92 16.03
N ALA A 4 -57.59 20.89 16.18
CA ALA A 4 -57.20 21.81 15.12
C ALA A 4 -55.97 21.28 14.38
N SER A 5 -56.11 21.11 13.07
CA SER A 5 -55.05 20.71 12.14
C SER A 5 -54.28 21.95 11.66
N ALA A 6 -52.99 22.03 11.97
CA ALA A 6 -52.10 23.05 11.42
C ALA A 6 -51.31 22.49 10.23
N SER A 7 -51.65 22.98 9.03
CA SER A 7 -50.90 22.78 7.79
C SER A 7 -49.91 23.94 7.65
N VAL A 8 -48.61 23.63 7.61
CA VAL A 8 -47.55 24.62 7.32
C VAL A 8 -47.03 24.34 5.92
N ALA A 9 -47.30 25.27 5.01
CA ALA A 9 -46.75 25.30 3.66
C ALA A 9 -45.30 25.81 3.72
N VAL A 10 -44.36 25.01 3.22
CA VAL A 10 -42.96 25.42 3.00
C VAL A 10 -42.83 25.81 1.53
N SER A 11 -42.77 27.11 1.29
CA SER A 11 -42.47 27.71 -0.02
C SER A 11 -41.01 27.48 -0.43
N GLY A 12 -40.81 27.22 -1.72
CA GLY A 12 -39.54 26.83 -2.32
C GLY A 12 -38.39 27.80 -2.12
N LEU A 13 -37.23 27.20 -1.87
CA LEU A 13 -35.92 27.85 -1.93
C LEU A 13 -35.17 27.31 -3.16
N ASP A 14 -34.80 28.28 -3.99
CA ASP A 14 -34.14 28.14 -5.28
C ASP A 14 -32.76 27.46 -5.14
N SER A 15 -32.59 26.30 -5.77
CA SER A 15 -31.43 25.41 -5.60
C SER A 15 -30.15 25.90 -6.27
N ALA A 16 -30.21 27.03 -6.99
CA ALA A 16 -29.11 27.52 -7.83
C ALA A 16 -28.17 28.53 -7.15
N GLN A 17 -28.50 29.07 -5.98
CA GLN A 17 -27.67 30.10 -5.31
C GLN A 17 -26.74 29.58 -4.20
N ILE A 18 -26.80 28.31 -3.82
CA ILE A 18 -25.97 27.76 -2.73
C ILE A 18 -24.59 27.26 -3.25
N ALA A 19 -24.39 27.13 -4.56
CA ALA A 19 -23.17 26.55 -5.12
C ALA A 19 -21.96 27.50 -5.27
N SER A 20 -22.12 28.83 -5.13
CA SER A 20 -21.02 29.78 -5.43
C SER A 20 -20.34 30.44 -4.22
N ARG A 21 -20.77 30.16 -2.98
CA ARG A 21 -20.23 30.82 -1.78
C ARG A 21 -19.34 29.96 -0.86
N THR A 22 -19.06 28.70 -1.20
CA THR A 22 -18.42 27.77 -0.26
C THR A 22 -17.12 27.11 -0.77
N ILE A 23 -16.56 27.53 -1.92
CA ILE A 23 -15.36 26.88 -2.50
C ILE A 23 -14.11 27.80 -2.51
N ALA A 24 -14.29 29.12 -2.43
CA ALA A 24 -13.15 30.06 -2.47
C ALA A 24 -12.11 29.93 -1.32
N PRO A 25 -12.48 29.66 -0.05
CA PRO A 25 -11.47 29.66 1.03
C PRO A 25 -10.61 28.38 1.09
N ILE A 26 -11.03 27.29 0.44
CA ILE A 26 -10.29 26.01 0.47
C ILE A 26 -9.07 26.06 -0.47
N VAL A 27 -9.15 26.78 -1.59
CA VAL A 27 -8.04 26.92 -2.55
C VAL A 27 -6.91 27.79 -1.97
N GLN A 28 -7.25 28.82 -1.20
CA GLN A 28 -6.25 29.70 -0.56
C GLN A 28 -5.48 29.00 0.58
N SER A 29 -6.12 28.04 1.25
CA SER A 29 -5.51 27.25 2.33
C SER A 29 -4.47 26.25 1.80
N LEU A 30 -4.69 25.71 0.59
CA LEU A 30 -3.76 24.78 -0.07
C LEU A 30 -2.49 25.46 -0.60
N GLN A 31 -2.60 26.69 -1.12
CA GLN A 31 -1.43 27.45 -1.57
C GLN A 31 -0.51 27.88 -0.42
N MET A 32 -1.03 28.13 0.78
CA MET A 32 -0.18 28.44 1.95
C MET A 32 0.54 27.20 2.52
N LEU A 33 0.00 25.99 2.33
CA LEU A 33 0.67 24.75 2.74
C LEU A 33 1.81 24.34 1.80
N GLU A 34 1.74 24.69 0.52
CA GLU A 34 2.84 24.48 -0.44
C GLU A 34 4.03 25.41 -0.17
N ALA A 35 3.78 26.65 0.28
CA ALA A 35 4.85 27.60 0.60
C ALA A 35 5.68 27.19 1.84
N ASN A 36 5.06 26.55 2.84
CA ASN A 36 5.78 26.10 4.04
C ASN A 36 6.61 24.83 3.80
N ASN A 37 6.21 23.96 2.88
CA ASN A 37 6.98 22.75 2.53
C ASN A 37 8.21 23.03 1.64
N GLN A 38 8.30 24.20 1.01
CA GLN A 38 9.50 24.61 0.27
C GLN A 38 10.59 25.20 1.17
N ALA A 39 10.25 25.75 2.33
CA ALA A 39 11.22 26.33 3.25
C ALA A 39 12.07 25.26 3.98
N ASP A 40 11.49 24.11 4.34
CA ASP A 40 12.19 23.04 5.06
C ASP A 40 13.11 22.18 4.16
N ASN A 41 12.95 22.24 2.84
CA ASN A 41 13.79 21.48 1.90
C ASN A 41 15.05 22.22 1.41
N GLN A 42 15.28 23.47 1.83
CA GLN A 42 16.52 24.19 1.50
C GLN A 42 17.63 24.08 2.56
N ALA A 43 17.37 23.44 3.71
CA ALA A 43 18.35 23.32 4.78
C ALA A 43 19.27 22.08 4.68
N THR A 44 19.14 21.23 3.64
CA THR A 44 19.96 20.02 3.50
C THR A 44 20.57 19.87 2.11
N VAL A 45 21.16 20.93 1.57
CA VAL A 45 22.07 20.84 0.42
C VAL A 45 23.21 21.84 0.63
N TYR A 46 24.17 21.49 1.49
CA TYR A 46 25.51 22.02 1.39
C TYR A 46 26.51 20.87 1.52
N ASP A 47 27.48 20.93 0.61
CA ASP A 47 28.79 20.31 0.66
C ASP A 47 28.97 18.92 0.01
N LEU A 48 28.79 18.87 -1.32
CA LEU A 48 29.53 17.94 -2.20
C LEU A 48 29.59 18.50 -3.64
N GLN A 49 30.18 19.68 -3.84
CA GLN A 49 30.65 20.11 -5.17
C GLN A 49 31.93 20.93 -5.06
N SER A 50 33.06 20.24 -5.10
CA SER A 50 34.32 20.79 -5.60
C SER A 50 34.98 19.74 -6.49
N GLU A 51 35.44 20.21 -7.65
CA GLU A 51 36.32 19.53 -8.61
C GLU A 51 35.69 18.48 -9.54
N ARG A 52 35.21 18.93 -10.70
CA ARG A 52 35.81 18.61 -12.01
C ARG A 52 35.04 19.26 -13.15
N GLY A 53 35.70 20.22 -13.80
CA GLY A 53 35.42 20.49 -15.20
C GLY A 53 35.96 19.35 -16.05
N ASP A 54 35.26 19.04 -17.13
CA ASP A 54 35.86 18.92 -18.46
C ASP A 54 34.74 18.86 -19.51
N GLU A 55 34.94 19.65 -20.55
CA GLU A 55 34.14 19.77 -21.77
C GLU A 55 33.98 18.42 -22.47
N ILE A 56 32.76 18.07 -22.90
CA ILE A 56 32.58 17.14 -24.03
C ILE A 56 31.45 17.63 -24.94
N ASP A 57 31.81 17.66 -26.21
CA ASP A 57 31.12 18.19 -27.38
C ASP A 57 29.70 17.69 -27.62
N SER A 58 28.88 18.65 -28.07
CA SER A 58 27.63 18.46 -28.79
C SER A 58 27.89 17.91 -30.19
N ASN A 59 27.52 16.65 -30.45
CA ASN A 59 27.13 16.14 -31.77
C ASN A 59 26.59 14.72 -31.66
N PHE A 60 25.27 14.55 -31.60
CA PHE A 60 24.68 13.25 -31.91
C PHE A 60 23.39 13.41 -32.72
N THR A 61 23.57 13.29 -34.03
CA THR A 61 22.56 13.26 -35.07
C THR A 61 21.99 11.85 -35.24
N GLY A 62 20.67 11.77 -35.39
CA GLY A 62 19.98 10.85 -36.31
C GLY A 62 19.92 9.36 -35.95
N TYR A 63 18.71 8.86 -35.68
CA TYR A 63 18.34 7.48 -36.00
C TYR A 63 17.07 7.42 -36.85
N PRO A 64 17.07 6.66 -37.96
CA PRO A 64 15.90 6.45 -38.78
C PRO A 64 15.01 5.32 -38.25
N LEU A 65 13.72 5.51 -38.44
CA LEU A 65 12.67 4.49 -38.41
C LEU A 65 12.90 3.47 -39.53
N ARG A 66 13.02 2.16 -39.23
CA ARG A 66 12.65 1.08 -40.17
C ARG A 66 12.73 -0.31 -39.56
N GLY A 67 11.73 -1.15 -39.86
CA GLY A 67 12.00 -2.57 -40.14
C GLY A 67 11.15 -3.59 -39.37
N SER A 68 9.92 -3.79 -39.84
CA SER A 68 9.16 -5.03 -39.64
C SER A 68 9.94 -6.25 -40.15
N ALA A 69 10.02 -7.33 -39.37
CA ALA A 69 10.18 -8.67 -39.91
C ALA A 69 9.59 -9.71 -38.95
N ARG A 70 8.41 -10.22 -39.33
CA ARG A 70 7.86 -11.49 -38.83
C ARG A 70 8.72 -12.62 -39.40
N VAL A 71 9.20 -13.52 -38.54
CA VAL A 71 9.61 -14.86 -38.95
C VAL A 71 8.96 -15.86 -38.00
N ALA A 72 7.90 -16.48 -38.50
CA ALA A 72 7.39 -17.74 -37.98
C ALA A 72 8.39 -18.85 -38.33
N ARG A 73 8.76 -19.67 -37.34
CA ARG A 73 9.24 -21.03 -37.59
C ARG A 73 8.50 -22.01 -36.68
N GLN A 74 7.83 -22.90 -37.39
CA GLN A 74 6.98 -23.99 -37.00
C GLN A 74 7.80 -25.28 -37.14
N ALA A 75 7.50 -26.25 -36.26
CA ALA A 75 7.95 -27.65 -36.28
C ALA A 75 9.46 -27.85 -35.99
N ASP A 76 9.92 -28.92 -35.33
CA ASP A 76 9.42 -30.28 -35.38
C ASP A 76 10.10 -31.14 -34.29
N ARG A 77 9.50 -32.30 -34.02
CA ARG A 77 10.12 -33.56 -33.54
C ARG A 77 10.46 -33.79 -32.06
N SER A 78 9.47 -34.42 -31.43
CA SER A 78 9.60 -35.65 -30.63
C SER A 78 10.92 -36.41 -30.72
N TRP A 79 11.53 -36.64 -29.56
CA TRP A 79 12.37 -37.81 -29.29
C TRP A 79 11.85 -38.45 -28.00
N VAL A 80 11.07 -39.52 -28.15
CA VAL A 80 10.73 -40.45 -27.06
C VAL A 80 11.81 -41.52 -27.11
N SER A 81 12.72 -41.52 -26.16
CA SER A 81 13.60 -42.66 -25.93
C SER A 81 12.94 -43.55 -24.90
N GLU A 82 12.49 -44.70 -25.40
CA GLU A 82 12.11 -45.87 -24.64
C GLU A 82 13.39 -46.43 -24.02
N THR A 83 13.53 -46.30 -22.71
CA THR A 83 14.62 -46.95 -21.96
C THR A 83 13.97 -47.70 -20.82
N GLU A 84 13.89 -49.01 -20.99
CA GLU A 84 13.69 -49.99 -19.93
C GLU A 84 14.71 -49.72 -18.81
N MET A 85 14.22 -49.39 -17.62
CA MET A 85 15.03 -49.24 -16.42
C MET A 85 14.55 -50.23 -15.37
N ILE A 86 15.39 -51.25 -15.22
CA ILE A 86 15.41 -52.25 -14.17
C ILE A 86 15.46 -51.57 -12.80
N GLY A 87 14.44 -51.80 -11.96
CA GLY A 87 14.56 -52.15 -10.54
C GLY A 87 15.44 -51.34 -9.58
N GLY A 88 15.81 -50.10 -9.87
CA GLY A 88 16.61 -49.25 -8.98
C GLY A 88 15.76 -48.15 -8.35
N ARG A 89 15.54 -48.20 -7.03
CA ARG A 89 14.93 -47.10 -6.26
C ARG A 89 15.84 -45.86 -6.33
N ILE A 90 15.55 -44.95 -7.25
CA ILE A 90 16.16 -43.62 -7.28
C ILE A 90 15.65 -42.86 -6.05
N PRO A 91 16.50 -42.41 -5.12
CA PRO A 91 16.07 -41.54 -4.05
C PRO A 91 15.60 -40.24 -4.70
N ALA A 92 14.30 -39.96 -4.62
CA ALA A 92 13.76 -38.68 -5.02
C ALA A 92 14.45 -37.61 -4.15
N ILE A 93 15.42 -36.91 -4.73
CA ILE A 93 16.01 -35.71 -4.14
C ILE A 93 14.92 -34.65 -4.23
N LEU A 94 14.01 -34.67 -3.25
CA LEU A 94 13.04 -33.62 -2.98
C LEU A 94 13.85 -32.35 -2.73
N HIS A 95 14.03 -31.56 -3.79
CA HIS A 95 14.50 -30.20 -3.69
C HIS A 95 13.42 -29.43 -2.94
N GLN A 96 13.54 -29.41 -1.62
CA GLN A 96 12.69 -28.61 -0.76
C GLN A 96 13.09 -27.16 -0.98
N THR A 97 12.43 -26.51 -1.93
CA THR A 97 12.63 -25.09 -2.24
C THR A 97 12.28 -24.30 -0.98
N ARG A 98 13.30 -23.90 -0.22
CA ARG A 98 13.11 -23.12 1.00
C ARG A 98 12.55 -21.77 0.60
N VAL A 99 11.33 -21.49 1.05
CA VAL A 99 10.71 -20.18 0.91
C VAL A 99 11.57 -19.20 1.71
N PRO A 100 12.04 -18.09 1.10
CA PRO A 100 12.78 -17.07 1.83
C PRO A 100 11.99 -16.56 3.04
N GLU A 101 12.67 -16.46 4.17
CA GLU A 101 12.11 -15.95 5.41
C GLU A 101 12.85 -14.66 5.80
N GLN A 102 12.10 -13.63 6.18
CA GLN A 102 12.61 -12.38 6.72
C GLN A 102 12.00 -12.16 8.10
N THR A 103 12.81 -11.83 9.10
CA THR A 103 12.30 -11.59 10.46
C THR A 103 12.32 -10.11 10.80
N ILE A 104 11.24 -9.60 11.39
CA ILE A 104 11.12 -8.21 11.82
C ILE A 104 10.53 -8.19 13.22
N ASN A 105 11.35 -7.76 14.19
CA ASN A 105 10.91 -7.63 15.57
C ASN A 105 10.30 -6.25 15.83
N GLN A 106 10.83 -5.21 15.18
CA GLN A 106 10.35 -3.83 15.29
C GLN A 106 10.79 -3.04 14.04
N GLY A 107 9.98 -2.06 13.64
CA GLY A 107 10.25 -1.17 12.50
C GLY A 107 9.24 -1.34 11.38
N SER A 108 9.52 -0.73 10.23
CA SER A 108 8.70 -0.82 9.03
C SER A 108 9.54 -1.24 7.82
N ILE A 109 8.93 -2.03 6.93
CA ILE A 109 9.51 -2.37 5.63
C ILE A 109 8.46 -2.25 4.55
N ILE A 110 8.90 -1.92 3.34
CA ILE A 110 8.12 -2.13 2.12
C ILE A 110 8.67 -3.40 1.47
N ALA A 111 7.82 -4.41 1.37
CA ALA A 111 8.13 -5.70 0.77
C ALA A 111 7.58 -5.76 -0.65
N ALA A 112 8.47 -6.02 -1.62
CA ALA A 112 8.13 -6.29 -3.01
C ALA A 112 8.88 -7.55 -3.51
N PRO A 113 8.56 -8.74 -2.99
CA PRO A 113 9.44 -9.89 -3.15
C PRO A 113 9.35 -10.50 -4.55
N LYS A 114 10.48 -10.98 -5.11
CA LYS A 114 10.54 -11.64 -6.43
C LYS A 114 10.02 -13.07 -6.42
N VAL A 115 10.00 -13.68 -5.25
CA VAL A 115 9.52 -15.05 -4.96
C VAL A 115 8.62 -15.00 -3.74
N ASP A 116 7.76 -15.99 -3.54
CA ASP A 116 6.94 -16.07 -2.32
C ASP A 116 7.85 -15.96 -1.09
N THR A 117 7.48 -15.12 -0.14
CA THR A 117 8.31 -14.78 1.03
C THR A 117 7.45 -14.75 2.28
N ILE A 118 8.02 -15.18 3.40
CA ILE A 118 7.38 -15.12 4.72
C ILE A 118 8.08 -14.06 5.57
N VAL A 119 7.34 -13.08 6.06
CA VAL A 119 7.83 -12.12 7.04
C VAL A 119 7.38 -12.55 8.43
N LYS A 120 8.33 -13.03 9.24
CA LYS A 120 8.11 -13.47 10.62
C LYS A 120 8.13 -12.29 11.58
N THR A 121 7.14 -12.21 12.47
CA THR A 121 7.03 -11.15 13.47
C THR A 121 6.58 -11.73 14.82
N PRO A 122 6.72 -10.99 15.93
CA PRO A 122 6.25 -11.46 17.24
C PRO A 122 4.73 -11.70 17.33
N PHE A 123 3.93 -11.14 16.41
CA PHE A 123 2.47 -11.23 16.42
C PHE A 123 1.91 -12.18 15.35
N GLY A 124 2.78 -12.86 14.60
CA GLY A 124 2.41 -13.80 13.55
C GLY A 124 3.28 -13.67 12.30
N ASP A 125 2.93 -14.47 11.29
CA ASP A 125 3.66 -14.56 10.03
C ASP A 125 2.86 -13.92 8.90
N VAL A 126 3.52 -13.10 8.07
CA VAL A 126 2.93 -12.51 6.87
C VAL A 126 3.45 -13.24 5.64
N ASN A 127 2.58 -14.03 5.02
CA ASN A 127 2.87 -14.67 3.74
C ASN A 127 2.58 -13.68 2.61
N ILE A 128 3.59 -13.38 1.81
CA ILE A 128 3.53 -12.43 0.70
C ILE A 128 3.90 -13.17 -0.59
N LYS A 129 2.95 -13.24 -1.53
CA LYS A 129 3.19 -13.82 -2.85
C LYS A 129 4.10 -12.92 -3.67
N ALA A 130 4.90 -13.55 -4.53
CA ALA A 130 5.79 -12.86 -5.44
C ALA A 130 5.10 -11.72 -6.20
N LYS A 131 5.81 -10.60 -6.40
CA LYS A 131 5.39 -9.39 -7.13
C LYS A 131 4.25 -8.58 -6.48
N SER A 132 3.84 -8.92 -5.26
CA SER A 132 2.93 -8.09 -4.47
C SER A 132 3.70 -6.98 -3.77
N LEU A 133 3.04 -5.87 -3.43
CA LEU A 133 3.63 -4.74 -2.71
C LEU A 133 2.89 -4.55 -1.38
N VAL A 134 3.63 -4.67 -0.28
CA VAL A 134 3.06 -4.63 1.08
C VAL A 134 3.92 -3.75 1.97
N LEU A 135 3.30 -2.88 2.76
CA LEU A 135 3.95 -2.22 3.88
C LEU A 135 3.69 -3.04 5.15
N VAL A 136 4.75 -3.51 5.79
CA VAL A 136 4.69 -4.28 7.04
C VAL A 136 5.33 -3.44 8.15
N MET A 137 4.61 -3.23 9.24
CA MET A 137 5.08 -2.47 10.41
C MET A 137 4.95 -3.34 11.66
N ALA A 138 6.08 -3.75 12.23
CA ALA A 138 6.13 -4.42 13.52
C ALA A 138 6.46 -3.40 14.61
N PHE A 139 5.75 -3.44 15.72
CA PHE A 139 6.00 -2.56 16.86
C PHE A 139 5.65 -3.29 18.16
N ARG A 140 5.99 -2.71 19.30
CA ARG A 140 5.91 -3.39 20.61
C ARG A 140 4.52 -3.94 20.95
N ARG A 141 3.47 -3.34 20.42
CA ARG A 141 2.06 -3.66 20.75
C ARG A 141 1.32 -4.38 19.62
N GLY A 142 1.98 -4.69 18.49
CA GLY A 142 1.30 -5.31 17.37
C GLY A 142 2.07 -5.38 16.07
N LEU A 143 1.33 -5.77 15.03
CA LEU A 143 1.75 -5.87 13.65
C LEU A 143 0.69 -5.17 12.79
N ALA A 144 1.08 -4.22 11.96
CA ALA A 144 0.22 -3.63 10.94
C ALA A 144 0.71 -4.01 9.54
N VAL A 145 -0.22 -4.45 8.70
CA VAL A 145 0.03 -4.86 7.32
C VAL A 145 -0.90 -4.06 6.42
N TYR A 146 -0.33 -3.33 5.47
CA TYR A 146 -1.06 -2.57 4.46
C TYR A 146 -0.78 -3.19 3.10
N ASN A 147 -1.81 -3.74 2.47
CA ASN A 147 -1.69 -4.28 1.13
C ASN A 147 -1.88 -3.16 0.09
N LEU A 148 -0.81 -2.84 -0.63
CA LEU A 148 -0.76 -1.74 -1.59
C LEU A 148 -1.03 -2.24 -3.02
N HIS A 149 -0.58 -3.44 -3.36
CA HIS A 149 -0.79 -4.04 -4.68
C HIS A 149 -0.64 -5.56 -4.61
N ASP A 150 -1.52 -6.28 -5.31
CA ASP A 150 -1.45 -7.74 -5.48
C ASP A 150 -1.46 -8.13 -6.96
N THR A 151 -0.74 -9.20 -7.29
CA THR A 151 -0.83 -9.82 -8.62
C THR A 151 -1.86 -10.94 -8.71
N CYS A 152 -2.34 -11.47 -7.57
CA CYS A 152 -3.29 -12.57 -7.53
C CYS A 152 -4.16 -12.53 -6.27
N LYS A 153 -5.24 -13.32 -6.26
CA LYS A 153 -6.12 -13.43 -5.09
C LYS A 153 -5.39 -14.10 -3.93
N ASN A 154 -5.62 -13.61 -2.71
CA ASN A 154 -4.99 -14.08 -1.48
C ASN A 154 -3.46 -13.97 -1.51
N ALA A 155 -2.93 -12.93 -2.16
CA ALA A 155 -1.50 -12.73 -2.26
C ALA A 155 -0.85 -12.34 -0.92
N VAL A 156 -1.62 -11.72 -0.03
CA VAL A 156 -1.17 -11.34 1.31
C VAL A 156 -2.04 -12.03 2.35
N VAL A 157 -1.42 -12.88 3.16
CA VAL A 157 -2.11 -13.63 4.22
C VAL A 157 -1.34 -13.53 5.53
N ILE A 158 -2.01 -13.07 6.58
CA ILE A 158 -1.46 -13.02 7.94
C ILE A 158 -1.89 -14.29 8.69
N SER A 159 -0.95 -15.06 9.19
CA SER A 159 -1.19 -16.21 10.06
C SER A 159 -0.87 -15.80 11.49
N ALA A 160 -1.88 -15.71 12.35
CA ALA A 160 -1.74 -15.28 13.74
C ALA A 160 -2.77 -15.99 14.63
N GLY A 161 -2.34 -16.38 15.84
CA GLY A 161 -3.16 -17.20 16.73
C GLY A 161 -3.51 -18.54 16.07
N ASN A 162 -4.81 -18.84 15.95
CA ASN A 162 -5.31 -20.03 15.25
C ASN A 162 -6.02 -19.71 13.93
N LYS A 163 -5.81 -18.52 13.36
CA LYS A 163 -6.49 -18.05 12.14
C LYS A 163 -5.53 -17.55 11.08
N ALA A 164 -6.03 -17.58 9.85
CA ALA A 164 -5.41 -16.91 8.71
C ALA A 164 -6.34 -15.78 8.23
N LEU A 165 -5.78 -14.59 8.01
CA LEU A 165 -6.48 -13.41 7.54
C LEU A 165 -5.95 -13.04 6.16
N VAL A 166 -6.83 -13.00 5.17
CA VAL A 166 -6.49 -12.46 3.85
C VAL A 166 -6.63 -10.95 3.88
N VAL A 167 -5.61 -10.24 3.40
CA VAL A 167 -5.63 -8.78 3.27
C VAL A 167 -5.66 -8.44 1.79
N SER A 168 -6.75 -7.86 1.30
CA SER A 168 -6.89 -7.44 -0.11
C SER A 168 -6.24 -6.08 -0.37
N PRO A 169 -5.93 -5.69 -1.63
CA PRO A 169 -5.39 -4.37 -1.95
C PRO A 169 -6.29 -3.24 -1.47
N GLY A 170 -5.71 -2.19 -0.89
CA GLY A 170 -6.45 -1.09 -0.26
C GLY A 170 -7.04 -1.42 1.10
N ARG A 171 -6.73 -2.60 1.65
CA ARG A 171 -7.06 -2.98 3.01
C ARG A 171 -5.82 -3.09 3.88
N SER A 172 -6.03 -2.76 5.13
CA SER A 172 -5.07 -2.94 6.20
C SER A 172 -5.61 -3.92 7.22
N ALA A 173 -4.69 -4.62 7.88
CA ALA A 173 -4.99 -5.44 9.04
C ALA A 173 -3.95 -5.13 10.12
N ILE A 174 -4.44 -4.87 11.34
CA ILE A 174 -3.60 -4.62 12.50
C ILE A 174 -3.87 -5.70 13.54
N VAL A 175 -2.87 -6.55 13.78
CA VAL A 175 -2.89 -7.60 14.81
C VAL A 175 -2.32 -7.05 16.11
N SER A 176 -3.01 -7.29 17.22
CA SER A 176 -2.59 -6.87 18.55
C SER A 176 -3.11 -7.82 19.62
N ALA A 177 -2.74 -7.59 20.87
CA ALA A 177 -3.36 -8.28 22.00
C ALA A 177 -4.86 -7.96 22.09
N ASP A 178 -5.65 -8.93 22.54
CA ASP A 178 -7.10 -8.80 22.74
C ASP A 178 -7.50 -7.73 23.78
N THR A 179 -6.59 -7.40 24.69
CA THR A 179 -6.74 -6.35 25.71
C THR A 179 -6.81 -4.93 25.14
N VAL A 180 -6.38 -4.71 23.90
CA VAL A 180 -6.44 -3.39 23.28
C VAL A 180 -7.89 -3.05 22.94
N GLY A 181 -8.42 -1.92 23.41
CA GLY A 181 -9.84 -1.60 23.21
C GLY A 181 -10.16 -1.26 21.75
N TYR A 182 -9.48 -0.26 21.21
CA TYR A 182 -9.87 0.42 19.97
C TYR A 182 -8.72 0.51 18.97
N PHE A 183 -9.05 0.57 17.68
CA PHE A 183 -8.08 0.72 16.58
C PHE A 183 -7.18 1.97 16.74
N GLU A 184 -7.76 3.07 17.24
CA GLU A 184 -7.12 4.37 17.49
C GLU A 184 -5.89 4.26 18.40
N GLU A 185 -5.91 3.36 19.39
CA GLU A 185 -4.83 3.24 20.38
C GLU A 185 -3.56 2.59 19.84
N ILE A 186 -3.71 1.87 18.74
CA ILE A 186 -2.78 0.89 18.20
C ILE A 186 -2.32 1.29 16.80
N ASN A 187 -3.07 2.12 16.06
CA ASN A 187 -2.72 2.58 14.72
C ASN A 187 -1.30 3.20 14.63
N PRO A 188 -0.35 2.53 13.94
CA PRO A 188 1.01 3.04 13.81
C PRO A 188 1.15 4.10 12.68
N ALA A 189 0.19 4.16 11.74
CA ALA A 189 0.22 5.09 10.61
C ALA A 189 -0.94 6.09 10.71
N GLN A 190 -0.80 7.08 11.58
CA GLN A 190 -1.83 8.08 11.88
C GLN A 190 -2.10 9.06 10.73
N LEU A 191 -1.10 9.27 9.87
CA LEU A 191 -1.22 10.15 8.69
C LEU A 191 -1.98 9.51 7.53
N VAL A 192 -2.21 8.20 7.60
CA VAL A 192 -3.01 7.46 6.60
C VAL A 192 -4.48 7.67 6.92
N CYS A 193 -5.27 7.96 5.88
CA CYS A 193 -6.72 8.02 6.00
C CYS A 193 -7.32 6.61 5.93
N TYR A 194 -8.28 6.32 6.83
CA TYR A 194 -8.99 5.04 6.95
C TYR A 194 -10.49 5.20 6.71
N GLY A 195 -11.12 4.15 6.17
CA GLY A 195 -12.55 4.02 5.93
C GLY A 195 -13.26 3.18 7.00
N GLU A 196 -14.11 2.26 6.55
CA GLU A 196 -14.82 1.31 7.42
C GLU A 196 -13.84 0.41 8.17
N ARG A 197 -14.19 0.08 9.42
CA ARG A 197 -13.36 -0.70 10.32
C ARG A 197 -14.16 -1.85 10.91
N SER A 198 -13.53 -3.00 11.04
CA SER A 198 -14.12 -4.18 11.68
C SER A 198 -13.09 -4.90 12.54
N GLU A 199 -13.57 -5.69 13.50
CA GLU A 199 -12.74 -6.42 14.45
C GLU A 199 -12.98 -7.92 14.34
N VAL A 200 -11.90 -8.70 14.42
CA VAL A 200 -11.94 -10.15 14.35
C VAL A 200 -11.03 -10.74 15.41
N MET A 201 -11.58 -11.56 16.30
CA MET A 201 -10.80 -12.32 17.28
C MET A 201 -10.02 -13.44 16.59
N LEU A 202 -8.71 -13.55 16.85
CA LEU A 202 -7.81 -14.52 16.21
C LEU A 202 -7.47 -15.72 17.11
N GLY A 203 -7.95 -15.72 18.35
CA GLY A 203 -7.60 -16.72 19.36
C GLY A 203 -6.26 -16.43 20.03
N GLN A 204 -5.92 -17.20 21.07
CA GLN A 204 -4.66 -17.08 21.83
C GLN A 204 -4.38 -15.67 22.37
N GLY A 205 -5.42 -14.93 22.77
CA GLY A 205 -5.27 -13.56 23.26
C GLY A 205 -4.91 -12.54 22.19
N LEU A 206 -5.14 -12.86 20.90
CA LEU A 206 -4.91 -11.96 19.77
C LEU A 206 -6.23 -11.54 19.11
N LYS A 207 -6.24 -10.31 18.61
CA LYS A 207 -7.30 -9.79 17.74
C LYS A 207 -6.73 -8.99 16.58
N ALA A 208 -7.47 -8.95 15.48
CA ALA A 208 -7.18 -8.09 14.34
C ALA A 208 -8.24 -7.01 14.19
N PHE A 209 -7.77 -5.82 13.84
CA PHE A 209 -8.59 -4.77 13.27
C PHE A 209 -8.38 -4.73 11.76
N HIS A 210 -9.46 -4.77 11.00
CA HIS A 210 -9.44 -4.54 9.57
C HIS A 210 -9.90 -3.12 9.27
N ALA A 211 -9.27 -2.47 8.31
CA ALA A 211 -9.72 -1.18 7.82
C ALA A 211 -9.40 -1.02 6.34
N ASP A 212 -10.33 -0.46 5.57
CA ASP A 212 -10.00 0.08 4.25
C ASP A 212 -9.14 1.34 4.44
N PHE A 213 -8.16 1.58 3.57
CA PHE A 213 -7.29 2.76 3.65
C PHE A 213 -7.04 3.39 2.28
N SER A 214 -6.86 4.71 2.27
CA SER A 214 -6.59 5.46 1.04
C SER A 214 -5.15 5.27 0.58
N LEU A 215 -4.94 4.59 -0.56
CA LEU A 215 -3.61 4.45 -1.18
C LEU A 215 -2.93 5.80 -1.46
N PRO A 216 -3.59 6.82 -2.02
CA PRO A 216 -2.98 8.14 -2.20
C PRO A 216 -2.48 8.74 -0.88
N SER A 217 -3.26 8.60 0.20
CA SER A 217 -2.86 9.04 1.54
C SER A 217 -1.65 8.24 2.05
N ALA A 218 -1.63 6.92 1.85
CA ALA A 218 -0.49 6.08 2.22
C ALA A 218 0.80 6.43 1.44
N ILE A 219 0.69 6.64 0.13
CA ILE A 219 1.81 7.11 -0.71
C ILE A 219 2.36 8.42 -0.15
N ASN A 220 1.48 9.36 0.20
CA ASN A 220 1.91 10.63 0.75
C ASN A 220 2.48 10.51 2.17
N ALA A 221 1.97 9.58 3.00
CA ALA A 221 2.41 9.40 4.38
C ALA A 221 3.75 8.65 4.50
N VAL A 222 4.09 7.78 3.55
CA VAL A 222 5.23 6.86 3.65
C VAL A 222 6.38 7.32 2.74
N PRO A 223 7.49 7.85 3.27
CA PRO A 223 8.58 8.41 2.47
C PRO A 223 9.15 7.44 1.43
N ALA A 224 9.29 6.16 1.78
CA ALA A 224 9.82 5.14 0.88
C ALA A 224 8.89 4.88 -0.34
N LEU A 225 7.56 5.06 -0.20
CA LEU A 225 6.66 5.01 -1.36
C LEU A 225 6.87 6.22 -2.28
N ARG A 226 7.04 7.42 -1.72
CA ARG A 226 7.36 8.62 -2.53
C ARG A 226 8.68 8.46 -3.27
N GLN A 227 9.71 7.96 -2.59
CA GLN A 227 11.02 7.68 -3.20
C GLN A 227 10.91 6.65 -4.32
N MET A 228 10.10 5.61 -4.15
CA MET A 228 9.85 4.61 -5.19
C MET A 228 9.18 5.20 -6.43
N LEU A 229 8.25 6.17 -6.27
CA LEU A 229 7.59 6.84 -7.38
C LEU A 229 8.53 7.70 -8.24
N VAL A 230 9.53 8.33 -7.60
CA VAL A 230 10.51 9.19 -8.30
C VAL A 230 11.80 8.44 -8.68
N SER A 231 11.90 7.15 -8.35
CA SER A 231 13.10 6.36 -8.57
C SER A 231 13.45 6.25 -10.06
N GLY A 232 14.74 6.33 -10.38
CA GLY A 232 15.27 6.10 -11.72
C GLY A 232 15.29 4.61 -12.11
N ASP A 233 15.28 3.71 -11.12
CA ASP A 233 15.41 2.27 -11.29
C ASP A 233 14.23 1.65 -12.06
N GLY A 234 14.52 0.74 -12.98
CA GLY A 234 13.53 0.15 -13.87
C GLY A 234 12.53 -0.75 -13.13
N GLU A 235 12.98 -1.46 -12.11
CA GLU A 235 12.12 -2.32 -11.30
C GLU A 235 11.20 -1.49 -10.39
N ALA A 236 11.76 -0.50 -9.70
CA ALA A 236 10.98 0.45 -8.90
C ALA A 236 9.91 1.19 -9.73
N LYS A 237 10.25 1.65 -10.94
CA LYS A 237 9.29 2.28 -11.87
C LYS A 237 8.16 1.35 -12.26
N ARG A 238 8.46 0.07 -12.50
CA ARG A 238 7.43 -0.92 -12.83
C ARG A 238 6.48 -1.13 -11.65
N ILE A 239 7.02 -1.34 -10.45
CA ILE A 239 6.23 -1.51 -9.21
C ILE A 239 5.36 -0.27 -8.96
N SER A 240 5.94 0.92 -9.08
CA SER A 240 5.24 2.20 -8.97
C SER A 240 4.10 2.33 -10.00
N SER A 241 4.31 1.92 -11.25
CA SER A 241 3.27 1.91 -12.27
C SER A 241 2.11 0.98 -11.89
N ASP A 242 2.41 -0.22 -11.40
CA ASP A 242 1.38 -1.20 -11.01
C ASP A 242 0.62 -0.76 -9.74
N LEU A 243 1.31 -0.10 -8.80
CA LEU A 243 0.70 0.57 -7.65
C LEU A 243 -0.28 1.67 -8.09
N LEU A 244 0.12 2.54 -9.01
CA LEU A 244 -0.73 3.64 -9.50
C LEU A 244 -1.95 3.10 -10.27
N LYS A 245 -1.80 2.02 -11.04
CA LYS A 245 -2.94 1.33 -11.69
C LYS A 245 -3.92 0.76 -10.66
N THR A 246 -3.40 0.13 -9.61
CA THR A 246 -4.24 -0.40 -8.53
C THR A 246 -4.97 0.73 -7.81
N THR A 247 -4.26 1.82 -7.56
CA THR A 247 -4.81 3.03 -6.94
C THR A 247 -5.96 3.59 -7.77
N SER A 248 -5.80 3.73 -9.09
CA SER A 248 -6.85 4.28 -9.96
C SER A 248 -8.08 3.37 -10.02
N ILE A 249 -7.90 2.05 -10.07
CA ILE A 249 -8.99 1.07 -10.04
C ILE A 249 -9.76 1.18 -8.72
N LEU A 250 -9.07 1.18 -7.58
CA LEU A 250 -9.72 1.28 -6.26
C LEU A 250 -10.47 2.60 -6.07
N MET A 251 -9.93 3.71 -6.59
CA MET A 251 -10.61 5.01 -6.56
C MET A 251 -11.93 4.99 -7.35
N GLN A 252 -11.97 4.30 -8.49
CA GLN A 252 -13.19 4.15 -9.29
C GLN A 252 -14.21 3.23 -8.63
N LEU A 253 -13.77 2.09 -8.10
CA LEU A 253 -14.66 1.10 -7.48
C LEU A 253 -15.32 1.60 -6.19
N ASN A 254 -14.58 2.37 -5.38
CA ASN A 254 -15.07 2.84 -4.09
C ASN A 254 -15.86 4.17 -4.17
N GLY A 255 -16.13 4.69 -5.38
CA GLY A 255 -16.89 5.93 -5.56
C GLY A 255 -16.22 7.19 -5.01
N GLY A 256 -14.88 7.16 -4.91
CA GLY A 256 -14.10 8.18 -4.21
C GLY A 256 -14.07 7.97 -2.69
N TRP A 257 -12.93 8.29 -2.06
CA TRP A 257 -12.67 8.08 -0.63
C TRP A 257 -13.38 9.11 0.27
N GLY A 258 -14.62 9.50 -0.03
CA GLY A 258 -15.31 10.65 0.56
C GLY A 258 -15.50 10.60 2.09
N ASN A 259 -15.46 9.40 2.69
CA ASN A 259 -15.59 9.19 4.14
C ASN A 259 -14.28 8.80 4.84
N CYS A 260 -13.15 8.94 4.15
CA CYS A 260 -11.86 8.53 4.69
C CYS A 260 -11.35 9.57 5.69
N ARG A 261 -10.98 9.13 6.89
CA ARG A 261 -10.52 10.02 7.99
C ARG A 261 -9.16 9.59 8.52
N GLN A 262 -8.33 10.57 8.86
CA GLN A 262 -7.12 10.29 9.64
C GLN A 262 -7.53 9.89 11.05
N VAL A 263 -6.88 8.84 11.56
CA VAL A 263 -7.17 8.29 12.88
C VAL A 263 -5.96 8.56 13.77
N LEU A 264 -6.03 9.67 14.50
CA LEU A 264 -5.01 10.09 15.45
C LEU A 264 -5.14 9.32 16.75
N LYS A 265 -4.01 9.09 17.41
CA LYS A 265 -4.01 8.48 18.74
C LYS A 265 -4.62 9.47 19.74
N PRO A 266 -5.47 9.04 20.70
CA PRO A 266 -5.94 9.91 21.76
C PRO A 266 -4.73 10.43 22.55
N GLU A 267 -4.51 11.74 22.52
CA GLU A 267 -3.55 12.40 23.38
C GLU A 267 -4.27 12.81 24.66
N MET A 268 -3.72 12.44 25.81
CA MET A 268 -4.22 12.96 27.08
C MET A 268 -3.85 14.44 27.15
N ALA A 269 -4.81 15.32 26.88
CA ALA A 269 -4.68 16.72 27.21
C ALA A 269 -4.63 16.82 28.73
N ALA A 270 -3.43 17.04 29.28
CA ALA A 270 -3.28 17.34 30.70
C ALA A 270 -4.06 18.61 31.01
N PHE A 271 -5.16 18.47 31.76
CA PHE A 271 -5.92 19.60 32.27
C PHE A 271 -5.12 20.17 33.45
N ASN A 272 -4.36 21.25 33.24
CA ASN A 272 -3.77 21.98 34.34
C ASN A 272 -4.92 22.61 35.16
N GLN A 273 -5.13 22.10 36.36
CA GLN A 273 -5.97 22.72 37.39
C GLN A 273 -5.15 23.72 38.20
#